data_AF-A0A4Q2JNG5-F1
#
_entry.id   AF-A0A4Q2JNG5-F1
#
_cell.length_a   1.000
_cell.length_b   1.000
_cell.length_c   1.000
_cell.angle_alpha   90.00
_cell.angle_beta   90.00
_cell.angle_gamma   90.00
#
_symmetry.space_group_name_H-M   'P 1'
#
loop_
_entity.id
_entity.type
_entity.pdbx_description
1 polymer ?
#
loop_
_entity_poly.entity_id
_entity_poly.type
_entity_poly.pdbx_seq_one_letter_code
_entity_poly.pdbx_strand_id
1 'polypeptide(L)'
;MVSEMTIRRRRTRMRDAVDAYVRRARVLRQIQSNKASRAQRLEVWYLVITVLVATLVSVIGFAGVDRIAELLAPAPTDALDLVPAVETVFNIAVLVVLIATLVGLVFRFGERANRHYRSLEVLTEFMRDCTDLVEMHDARERTINGSDLDQIRTRYKGVLATLPPSTDKEYEKAKNDAVQKRLRSIAAPTSRGEVNPSMLRKVVVRPSRMQSRASKVDARRVASLLRRDPLRIAALRAVHEELGSRAWITGGFLREGVWDAIEGRPIESPRDDVDVIYFDRRDTTKDAERALQKRLDEREPRIRWSVKNQARMHSINGDKPYDSLADAVSRFPETASAVAVQLNSRGFRFLAPIGMDDLRRMRLRPNARANRAAYERRRPQVEGAGRWSLLEVVEPEPPHTSTGGSESVSG
;
A
#
# COMPACT_ATOMS: atom_id res chain seq x y z
N MET A 1 8.88 37.38 30.64
CA MET A 1 7.60 36.68 30.36
C MET A 1 6.94 37.11 29.04
N VAL A 2 6.72 38.40 28.77
CA VAL A 2 6.01 38.87 27.55
C VAL A 2 6.72 38.45 26.25
N SER A 3 8.06 38.53 26.19
CA SER A 3 8.83 38.14 24.99
C SER A 3 8.73 36.63 24.66
N GLU A 4 8.72 35.76 25.68
CA GLU A 4 8.61 34.31 25.50
C GLU A 4 7.24 33.85 25.02
N MET A 5 6.17 34.49 25.51
CA MET A 5 4.80 34.24 25.04
C MET A 5 4.62 34.66 23.57
N THR A 6 5.21 35.79 23.16
CA THR A 6 5.14 36.28 21.78
C THR A 6 5.89 35.35 20.82
N ILE A 7 7.05 34.83 21.24
CA ILE A 7 7.84 33.86 20.46
C ILE A 7 7.09 32.52 20.32
N ARG A 8 6.48 32.01 21.39
CA ARG A 8 5.67 30.78 21.33
C ARG A 8 4.47 30.93 20.41
N ARG A 9 3.70 32.03 20.52
CA ARG A 9 2.56 32.31 19.63
C ARG A 9 2.97 32.41 18.17
N ARG A 10 4.13 33.03 17.88
CA ARG A 10 4.64 33.13 16.51
C ARG A 10 5.03 31.76 15.94
N ARG A 11 5.68 30.90 16.73
CA ARG A 11 6.03 29.53 16.33
C ARG A 11 4.80 28.68 16.00
N THR A 12 3.78 28.69 16.86
CA THR A 12 2.52 27.95 16.61
C THR A 12 1.85 28.42 15.31
N ARG A 13 1.77 29.73 15.08
CA ARG A 13 1.20 30.28 13.84
C ARG A 13 1.94 29.84 12.58
N MET A 14 3.27 29.75 12.63
CA MET A 14 4.05 29.33 11.45
C MET A 14 3.85 27.84 11.15
N ARG A 15 3.80 27.00 12.19
CA ARG A 15 3.44 25.58 12.06
C ARG A 15 2.04 25.40 11.45
N ASP A 16 1.05 26.09 11.99
CA ASP A 16 -0.34 26.00 11.51
C ASP A 16 -0.48 26.43 10.05
N ALA A 17 0.32 27.41 9.61
CA ALA A 17 0.36 27.85 8.24
C ALA A 17 0.91 26.78 7.28
N VAL A 18 1.96 26.04 7.69
CA VAL A 18 2.48 24.91 6.90
C VAL A 18 1.46 23.77 6.85
N ASP A 19 0.84 23.44 7.98
CA ASP A 19 -0.22 22.42 8.05
C ASP A 19 -1.43 22.78 7.15
N ALA A 20 -1.74 24.06 6.97
CA ALA A 20 -2.77 24.51 6.04
C ALA A 20 -2.43 24.19 4.58
N TYR A 21 -1.17 24.33 4.16
CA TYR A 21 -0.73 23.93 2.82
C TYR A 21 -0.81 22.41 2.62
N VAL A 22 -0.44 21.61 3.62
CA VAL A 22 -0.59 20.15 3.58
C VAL A 22 -2.05 19.74 3.39
N ARG A 23 -2.98 20.36 4.13
CA ARG A 23 -4.43 20.09 3.98
C ARG A 23 -4.92 20.41 2.58
N ARG A 24 -4.54 21.56 2.01
CA ARG A 24 -4.93 21.96 0.65
C ARG A 24 -4.35 21.01 -0.41
N ALA A 25 -3.08 20.66 -0.29
CA ALA A 25 -2.42 19.70 -1.18
C ALA A 25 -3.07 18.31 -1.14
N ARG A 26 -3.57 17.88 0.03
CA ARG A 26 -4.31 16.62 0.18
C ARG A 26 -5.62 16.61 -0.61
N VAL A 27 -6.39 17.70 -0.58
CA VAL A 27 -7.63 17.82 -1.36
C VAL A 27 -7.31 17.78 -2.86
N LEU A 28 -6.29 18.53 -3.29
CA LEU A 28 -5.85 18.51 -4.69
C LEU A 28 -5.42 17.10 -5.13
N ARG A 29 -4.69 16.37 -4.27
CA ARG A 29 -4.28 14.99 -4.55
C ARG A 29 -5.49 14.09 -4.74
N GLN A 30 -6.54 14.24 -3.92
CA GLN A 30 -7.76 13.46 -4.06
C GLN A 30 -8.49 13.76 -5.38
N ILE A 31 -8.56 15.03 -5.79
CA ILE A 31 -9.14 15.44 -7.08
C ILE A 31 -8.38 14.77 -8.23
N GLN A 32 -7.05 14.87 -8.22
CA GLN A 32 -6.21 14.28 -9.27
C GLN A 32 -6.31 12.74 -9.28
N SER A 33 -6.45 12.10 -8.12
CA SER A 33 -6.65 10.66 -8.01
C SER A 33 -7.99 10.23 -8.63
N ASN A 34 -9.08 10.96 -8.33
CA ASN A 34 -10.39 10.67 -8.88
C ASN A 34 -10.40 10.84 -10.41
N LYS A 35 -9.70 11.87 -10.92
CA LYS A 35 -9.53 12.10 -12.35
C LYS A 35 -8.70 11.01 -13.03
N ALA A 36 -7.59 10.59 -12.42
CA ALA A 36 -6.76 9.49 -12.91
C ALA A 36 -7.58 8.20 -13.03
N SER A 37 -8.28 7.80 -11.97
CA SER A 37 -9.12 6.59 -11.97
C SER A 37 -10.30 6.67 -12.93
N ARG A 38 -10.85 7.86 -13.18
CA ARG A 38 -11.91 8.05 -14.18
C ARG A 38 -11.35 7.93 -15.60
N ALA A 39 -10.23 8.58 -15.88
CA ALA A 39 -9.56 8.51 -17.17
C ALA A 39 -9.15 7.07 -17.51
N GLN A 40 -8.55 6.35 -16.55
CA GLN A 40 -8.18 4.94 -16.70
C GLN A 40 -9.40 4.05 -16.99
N ARG A 41 -10.50 4.23 -16.26
CA ARG A 41 -11.72 3.44 -16.54
C ARG A 41 -12.27 3.72 -17.94
N LEU A 42 -12.29 4.98 -18.37
CA LEU A 42 -12.72 5.33 -19.73
C LEU A 42 -11.81 4.71 -20.79
N GLU A 43 -10.49 4.69 -20.56
CA GLU A 43 -9.53 4.05 -21.45
C GLU A 43 -9.76 2.53 -21.55
N VAL A 44 -9.98 1.85 -20.43
CA VAL A 44 -10.32 0.41 -20.43
C VAL A 44 -11.61 0.15 -21.18
N TRP A 45 -12.67 0.92 -20.91
CA TRP A 45 -13.94 0.78 -21.62
C TRP A 45 -13.80 1.01 -23.12
N TYR A 46 -13.08 2.06 -23.50
CA TYR A 46 -12.77 2.36 -24.90
C TYR A 46 -12.05 1.19 -25.57
N LEU A 47 -11.01 0.64 -24.94
CA LEU A 47 -10.26 -0.49 -25.49
C LEU A 47 -11.14 -1.74 -25.64
N VAL A 48 -11.92 -2.08 -24.60
CA VAL A 48 -12.81 -3.25 -24.62
C VAL A 48 -13.86 -3.12 -25.72
N ILE A 49 -14.53 -1.98 -25.82
CA ILE A 49 -15.53 -1.73 -26.87
C ILE A 49 -14.86 -1.82 -28.26
N THR A 50 -13.71 -1.17 -28.43
CA THR A 50 -12.99 -1.19 -29.72
C THR A 50 -12.62 -2.62 -30.14
N VAL A 51 -12.09 -3.42 -29.22
CA VAL A 51 -11.73 -4.82 -29.50
C VAL A 51 -12.96 -5.67 -29.79
N LEU A 52 -14.04 -5.52 -29.02
CA LEU A 52 -15.28 -6.27 -29.25
C LEU A 52 -15.88 -5.96 -30.62
N VAL A 53 -16.01 -4.68 -30.98
CA VAL A 53 -16.57 -4.28 -32.27
C VAL A 53 -15.62 -4.68 -33.41
N ALA A 54 -14.30 -4.53 -33.26
CA ALA A 54 -13.34 -4.99 -34.27
C ALA A 54 -13.37 -6.52 -34.46
N THR A 55 -13.58 -7.28 -33.39
CA THR A 55 -13.74 -8.74 -33.46
C THR A 55 -15.03 -9.10 -34.20
N LEU A 56 -16.15 -8.42 -33.88
CA LEU A 56 -17.43 -8.61 -34.56
C LEU A 56 -17.31 -8.34 -36.07
N VAL A 57 -16.69 -7.21 -36.43
CA VAL A 57 -16.40 -6.86 -37.83
C VAL A 57 -15.52 -7.91 -38.48
N SER A 58 -14.49 -8.41 -37.80
CA SER A 58 -13.61 -9.44 -38.34
C SER A 58 -14.34 -10.76 -38.59
N VAL A 59 -15.23 -11.16 -37.68
CA VAL A 59 -16.03 -12.40 -37.80
C VAL A 59 -17.01 -12.29 -38.97
N ILE A 60 -17.79 -11.22 -39.04
CA ILE A 60 -18.78 -11.04 -40.12
C ILE A 60 -18.07 -10.85 -41.47
N GLY A 61 -16.99 -10.07 -41.49
CA GLY A 61 -16.20 -9.83 -42.70
C GLY A 61 -15.50 -11.08 -43.23
N PHE A 62 -15.04 -11.98 -42.34
CA PHE A 62 -14.41 -13.24 -42.74
C PHE A 62 -15.41 -14.33 -43.11
N ALA A 63 -16.49 -14.48 -42.34
CA ALA A 63 -17.50 -15.51 -42.59
C ALA A 63 -18.41 -15.18 -43.79
N GLY A 64 -18.58 -13.89 -44.09
CA GLY A 64 -19.52 -13.38 -45.08
C GLY A 64 -20.91 -13.12 -44.47
N VAL A 65 -21.55 -12.04 -44.93
CA VAL A 65 -22.88 -11.60 -44.43
C VAL A 65 -23.92 -12.70 -44.63
N ASP A 66 -23.90 -13.38 -45.78
CA ASP A 66 -24.86 -14.42 -46.15
C ASP A 66 -24.81 -15.60 -45.18
N ARG A 67 -23.62 -16.11 -44.87
CA ARG A 67 -23.45 -17.24 -43.93
C ARG A 67 -23.84 -16.90 -42.51
N ILE A 68 -23.64 -15.65 -42.10
CA ILE A 68 -24.07 -15.18 -40.77
C ILE A 68 -25.59 -15.04 -40.72
N ALA A 69 -26.22 -14.56 -41.80
CA ALA A 69 -27.68 -14.53 -41.92
C ALA A 69 -28.29 -15.93 -41.88
N GLU A 70 -27.68 -16.90 -42.57
CA GLU A 70 -28.07 -18.32 -42.50
C GLU A 70 -27.96 -18.91 -41.09
N LEU A 71 -26.91 -18.55 -40.33
CA LEU A 71 -26.70 -19.04 -38.96
C LEU A 71 -27.70 -18.44 -37.96
N LEU A 72 -28.16 -17.21 -38.21
CA LEU A 72 -29.10 -16.48 -37.34
C LEU A 72 -30.57 -16.77 -37.66
N ALA A 73 -30.86 -17.31 -38.84
CA ALA A 73 -32.22 -17.59 -39.27
C ALA A 73 -32.84 -18.76 -38.50
N PRO A 74 -34.05 -18.62 -37.94
CA PRO A 74 -34.73 -19.71 -37.25
C PRO A 74 -35.16 -20.84 -38.21
N ALA A 75 -35.32 -20.53 -39.50
CA ALA A 75 -35.53 -21.50 -40.57
C ALA A 75 -34.71 -21.10 -41.82
N PRO A 76 -34.26 -22.06 -42.66
CA PRO A 76 -33.42 -21.77 -43.83
C PRO A 76 -34.06 -20.84 -44.87
N THR A 77 -35.39 -20.80 -44.93
CA THR A 77 -36.15 -19.94 -45.84
C THR A 77 -36.11 -18.46 -45.45
N ASP A 78 -35.83 -18.16 -44.19
CA ASP A 78 -35.93 -16.81 -43.63
C ASP A 78 -34.56 -16.08 -43.66
N ALA A 79 -33.50 -16.79 -44.06
CA ALA A 79 -32.13 -16.26 -44.09
C ALA A 79 -31.98 -15.06 -45.06
N LEU A 80 -32.64 -15.12 -46.21
CA LEU A 80 -32.64 -14.05 -47.22
C LEU A 80 -33.22 -12.72 -46.68
N ASP A 81 -34.21 -12.79 -45.78
CA ASP A 81 -34.83 -11.61 -45.18
C ASP A 81 -33.93 -10.98 -44.10
N LEU A 82 -32.99 -11.76 -43.53
CA LEU A 82 -32.02 -11.31 -42.52
C LEU A 82 -30.76 -10.67 -43.13
N VAL A 83 -30.41 -10.97 -44.38
CA VAL A 83 -29.19 -10.45 -45.04
C VAL A 83 -29.08 -8.92 -44.95
N PRO A 84 -30.10 -8.11 -45.30
CA PRO A 84 -29.99 -6.64 -45.23
C PRO A 84 -29.81 -6.11 -43.80
N ALA A 85 -30.38 -6.79 -42.80
CA ALA A 85 -30.22 -6.44 -41.40
C ALA A 85 -28.80 -6.75 -40.92
N VAL A 86 -28.25 -7.91 -41.26
CA VAL A 86 -26.87 -8.29 -40.93
C VAL A 86 -25.87 -7.35 -41.61
N GLU A 87 -26.11 -6.99 -42.88
CA GLU A 87 -25.28 -6.02 -43.62
C GLU A 87 -25.31 -4.63 -42.96
N THR A 88 -26.49 -4.17 -42.54
CA THR A 88 -26.64 -2.89 -41.84
C THR A 88 -25.88 -2.90 -40.52
N VAL A 89 -26.00 -3.96 -39.72
CA VAL A 89 -25.25 -4.11 -38.46
C VAL A 89 -23.75 -4.13 -38.72
N PHE A 90 -23.29 -4.83 -39.75
CA PHE A 90 -21.88 -4.87 -40.15
C PHE A 90 -21.35 -3.46 -40.50
N ASN A 91 -22.06 -2.74 -41.36
CA ASN A 91 -21.67 -1.39 -41.79
C ASN A 91 -21.64 -0.41 -40.60
N ILE A 92 -22.61 -0.48 -39.69
CA ILE A 92 -22.61 0.30 -38.45
C ILE A 92 -21.42 -0.07 -37.57
N ALA A 93 -21.12 -1.36 -37.42
CA ALA A 93 -19.99 -1.83 -36.61
C ALA A 93 -18.65 -1.33 -37.17
N VAL A 94 -18.45 -1.40 -38.49
CA VAL A 94 -17.27 -0.84 -39.18
C VAL A 94 -17.15 0.67 -38.90
N LEU A 95 -18.24 1.42 -39.04
CA LEU A 95 -18.26 2.85 -38.76
C LEU A 95 -17.93 3.15 -37.29
N VAL A 96 -18.45 2.36 -36.35
CA VAL A 96 -18.14 2.51 -34.92
C VAL A 96 -16.67 2.26 -34.63
N VAL A 97 -16.03 1.27 -35.27
CA VAL A 97 -14.57 1.05 -35.13
C VAL A 97 -13.79 2.24 -35.67
N LEU A 98 -14.18 2.77 -36.83
CA LEU A 98 -13.52 3.93 -37.42
C LEU A 98 -13.65 5.17 -36.51
N ILE A 99 -14.85 5.44 -35.99
CA ILE A 99 -15.08 6.55 -35.06
C ILE A 99 -14.28 6.32 -33.77
N ALA A 100 -14.28 5.10 -33.23
CA ALA A 100 -13.53 4.77 -32.03
C ALA A 100 -12.03 5.04 -32.24
N THR A 101 -11.43 4.51 -33.31
CA THR A 101 -10.01 4.72 -33.62
C THR A 101 -9.65 6.20 -33.76
N LEU A 102 -10.48 7.00 -34.42
CA LEU A 102 -10.30 8.46 -34.51
C LEU A 102 -10.39 9.14 -33.14
N VAL A 103 -11.39 8.78 -32.33
CA VAL A 103 -11.56 9.31 -30.97
C VAL A 103 -10.36 8.95 -30.08
N GLY A 104 -9.85 7.72 -30.17
CA GLY A 104 -8.65 7.29 -29.44
C GLY A 104 -7.42 8.13 -29.81
N LEU A 105 -7.23 8.39 -31.11
CA LEU A 105 -6.13 9.20 -31.62
C LEU A 105 -6.21 10.67 -31.18
N VAL A 106 -7.41 11.26 -31.22
CA VAL A 106 -7.64 12.67 -30.87
C VAL A 106 -7.56 12.90 -29.37
N PHE A 107 -8.23 12.07 -28.57
CA PHE A 107 -8.38 12.33 -27.14
C PHE A 107 -7.20 11.85 -26.30
N ARG A 108 -6.40 10.89 -26.80
CA ARG A 108 -5.21 10.32 -26.15
C ARG A 108 -5.43 10.07 -24.66
N PHE A 109 -6.40 9.23 -24.34
CA PHE A 109 -6.86 8.99 -22.97
C PHE A 109 -5.74 8.57 -22.01
N GLY A 110 -4.79 7.75 -22.47
CA GLY A 110 -3.61 7.35 -21.70
C GLY A 110 -2.67 8.51 -21.33
N GLU A 111 -2.46 9.49 -22.23
CA GLU A 111 -1.68 10.69 -21.92
C GLU A 111 -2.36 11.55 -20.85
N ARG A 112 -3.71 11.64 -20.89
CA ARG A 112 -4.49 12.37 -19.87
C ARG A 112 -4.37 11.72 -18.50
N ALA A 113 -4.47 10.39 -18.41
CA ALA A 113 -4.30 9.65 -17.16
C ALA A 113 -2.90 9.86 -16.56
N ASN A 114 -1.86 9.78 -17.40
CA ASN A 114 -0.47 9.95 -16.97
C ASN A 114 -0.19 11.34 -16.38
N ARG A 115 -0.80 12.40 -16.93
CA ARG A 115 -0.70 13.77 -16.36
C ARG A 115 -1.26 13.84 -14.93
N HIS A 116 -2.36 13.15 -14.67
CA HIS A 116 -2.93 13.08 -13.32
C HIS A 116 -2.05 12.26 -12.37
N TYR A 117 -1.41 11.17 -12.83
CA TYR A 117 -0.47 10.40 -12.01
C TYR A 117 0.80 11.18 -11.65
N ARG A 118 1.41 11.90 -12.60
CA ARG A 118 2.54 12.81 -12.31
C ARG A 118 2.16 13.89 -11.30
N SER A 119 0.94 14.40 -11.39
CA SER A 119 0.40 15.35 -10.42
C SER A 119 0.31 14.77 -9.01
N LEU A 120 -0.02 13.48 -8.88
CA LEU A 120 -0.04 12.79 -7.58
C LEU A 120 1.36 12.68 -6.96
N GLU A 121 2.38 12.41 -7.78
CA GLU A 121 3.76 12.32 -7.34
C GLU A 121 4.25 13.67 -6.79
N VAL A 122 4.09 14.74 -7.59
CA VAL A 122 4.50 16.11 -7.21
C VAL A 122 3.78 16.57 -5.94
N LEU A 123 2.47 16.31 -5.81
CA LEU A 123 1.71 16.65 -4.60
C LEU A 123 2.15 15.83 -3.39
N THR A 124 2.51 14.56 -3.59
CA THR A 124 3.00 13.68 -2.52
C THR A 124 4.37 14.12 -2.03
N GLU A 125 5.26 14.52 -2.93
CA GLU A 125 6.58 15.06 -2.60
C GLU A 125 6.45 16.39 -1.85
N PHE A 126 5.63 17.32 -2.36
CA PHE A 126 5.39 18.60 -1.68
C PHE A 126 4.84 18.42 -0.27
N MET A 127 3.86 17.51 -0.09
CA MET A 127 3.32 17.22 1.24
C MET A 127 4.38 16.61 2.16
N ARG A 128 5.20 15.67 1.64
CA ARG A 128 6.29 15.06 2.42
C ARG A 128 7.24 16.13 2.94
N ASP A 129 7.67 17.04 2.08
CA ASP A 129 8.66 18.06 2.46
C ASP A 129 8.09 19.07 3.48
N CYS A 130 6.81 19.40 3.36
CA CYS A 130 6.11 20.20 4.37
C CYS A 130 5.97 19.46 5.71
N THR A 131 5.62 18.17 5.67
CA THR A 131 5.49 17.34 6.88
C THR A 131 6.84 17.14 7.56
N ASP A 132 7.90 16.84 6.80
CA ASP A 132 9.27 16.72 7.33
C ASP A 132 9.72 18.04 7.99
N LEU A 133 9.37 19.19 7.41
CA LEU A 133 9.64 20.48 8.02
C LEU A 133 8.91 20.69 9.36
N VAL A 134 7.62 20.34 9.42
CA VAL A 134 6.83 20.41 10.66
C VAL A 134 7.36 19.43 11.72
N GLU A 135 7.79 18.24 11.32
CA GLU A 135 8.42 17.26 12.21
C GLU A 135 9.72 17.81 12.83
N MET A 136 10.60 18.41 12.03
CA MET A 136 11.84 19.04 12.52
C MET A 136 11.55 20.22 13.46
N HIS A 137 10.43 20.94 13.22
CA HIS A 137 9.96 22.00 14.09
C HIS A 137 9.51 21.51 15.46
N ASP A 138 8.67 20.49 15.47
CA ASP A 138 8.14 19.88 16.67
C ASP A 138 9.24 19.19 17.50
N ALA A 139 10.25 18.62 16.84
CA ALA A 139 11.42 18.04 17.46
C ALA A 139 12.41 19.09 18.03
N ARG A 140 12.16 20.39 17.83
CA ARG A 140 13.04 21.52 18.17
C ARG A 140 14.41 21.46 17.48
N GLU A 141 14.54 20.68 16.40
CA GLU A 141 15.76 20.56 15.60
C GLU A 141 15.91 21.74 14.64
N ARG A 142 14.80 22.31 14.16
CA ARG A 142 14.78 23.48 13.26
C ARG A 142 13.57 24.37 13.53
N THR A 143 13.76 25.67 13.74
CA THR A 143 12.60 26.58 13.89
C THR A 143 12.09 27.02 12.51
N ILE A 144 10.81 26.81 12.20
CA ILE A 144 10.18 27.34 10.99
C ILE A 144 10.15 28.87 11.09
N ASN A 145 10.69 29.52 10.08
CA ASN A 145 10.76 30.97 9.99
C ASN A 145 9.96 31.51 8.79
N GLY A 146 10.01 32.83 8.58
CA GLY A 146 9.31 33.47 7.46
C GLY A 146 9.82 33.06 6.09
N SER A 147 11.13 32.82 5.93
CA SER A 147 11.70 32.40 4.65
C SER A 147 11.27 30.98 4.26
N ASP A 148 11.14 30.07 5.24
CA ASP A 148 10.62 28.72 5.00
C ASP A 148 9.19 28.77 4.46
N LEU A 149 8.36 29.64 5.04
CA LEU A 149 6.97 29.79 4.62
C LEU A 149 6.87 30.39 3.21
N ASP A 150 7.75 31.33 2.86
CA ASP A 150 7.81 31.91 1.53
C ASP A 150 8.30 30.90 0.48
N GLN A 151 9.28 30.06 0.84
CA GLN A 151 9.73 28.95 0.01
C GLN A 151 8.62 27.91 -0.21
N ILE A 152 7.88 27.55 0.84
CA ILE A 152 6.71 26.67 0.73
C ILE A 152 5.63 27.29 -0.15
N ARG A 153 5.34 28.59 0.02
CA ARG A 153 4.36 29.29 -0.80
C ARG A 153 4.76 29.29 -2.27
N THR A 154 6.02 29.59 -2.56
CA THR A 154 6.56 29.60 -3.92
C THR A 154 6.52 28.21 -4.55
N ARG A 155 6.95 27.18 -3.81
CA ARG A 155 6.87 25.81 -4.28
C ARG A 155 5.43 25.35 -4.48
N TYR A 156 4.52 25.69 -3.57
CA TYR A 156 3.09 25.38 -3.70
C TYR A 156 2.49 26.01 -4.95
N LYS A 157 2.82 27.27 -5.26
CA LYS A 157 2.45 27.92 -6.53
C LYS A 157 3.03 27.17 -7.73
N GLY A 158 4.29 26.75 -7.65
CA GLY A 158 4.93 25.92 -8.68
C GLY A 158 4.18 24.60 -8.90
N VAL A 159 3.83 23.90 -7.82
CA VAL A 159 3.02 22.68 -7.87
C VAL A 159 1.68 22.97 -8.55
N LEU A 160 0.95 24.00 -8.12
CA LEU A 160 -0.32 24.37 -8.73
C LEU A 160 -0.22 24.64 -10.24
N ALA A 161 0.87 25.28 -10.69
CA ALA A 161 1.10 25.55 -12.12
C ALA A 161 1.34 24.28 -12.95
N THR A 162 1.80 23.19 -12.32
CA THR A 162 1.99 21.89 -12.99
C THR A 162 0.74 21.02 -13.01
N LEU A 163 -0.27 21.35 -12.20
CA LEU A 163 -1.48 20.54 -12.09
C LEU A 163 -2.44 20.79 -13.27
N PRO A 164 -3.09 19.73 -13.79
CA PRO A 164 -4.21 19.87 -14.70
C PRO A 164 -5.34 20.71 -14.06
N PRO A 165 -6.02 21.56 -14.85
CA PRO A 165 -7.07 22.44 -14.36
C PRO A 165 -8.19 21.65 -13.68
N SER A 166 -8.76 22.23 -12.64
CA SER A 166 -9.84 21.64 -11.86
C SER A 166 -10.96 22.64 -11.62
N THR A 167 -12.20 22.18 -11.67
CA THR A 167 -13.41 22.99 -11.50
C THR A 167 -13.87 22.97 -10.04
N ASP A 168 -14.56 24.02 -9.58
CA ASP A 168 -15.09 24.11 -8.21
C ASP A 168 -16.02 22.95 -7.84
N LYS A 169 -16.82 22.46 -8.79
CA LYS A 169 -17.65 21.26 -8.62
C LYS A 169 -16.82 20.01 -8.29
N GLU A 170 -15.61 19.90 -8.83
CA GLU A 170 -14.72 18.77 -8.58
C GLU A 170 -14.08 18.85 -7.21
N TYR A 171 -13.86 20.07 -6.70
CA TYR A 171 -13.36 20.32 -5.36
C TYR A 171 -14.39 19.88 -4.29
N GLU A 172 -15.64 20.31 -4.44
CA GLU A 172 -16.73 19.88 -3.55
C GLU A 172 -16.99 18.37 -3.65
N LYS A 173 -16.93 17.81 -4.88
CA LYS A 173 -17.03 16.37 -5.08
C LYS A 173 -15.90 15.61 -4.39
N ALA A 174 -14.65 16.06 -4.47
CA ALA A 174 -13.52 15.37 -3.81
C ALA A 174 -13.63 15.41 -2.28
N LYS A 175 -14.16 16.50 -1.73
CA LYS A 175 -14.46 16.62 -0.30
C LYS A 175 -15.55 15.61 0.12
N ASN A 176 -16.59 15.47 -0.69
CA ASN A 176 -17.68 14.51 -0.45
C ASN A 176 -17.27 13.05 -0.73
N ASP A 177 -16.43 12.80 -1.73
CA ASP A 177 -15.89 11.47 -2.05
C ASP A 177 -14.97 10.96 -0.94
N ALA A 178 -14.18 11.84 -0.32
CA ALA A 178 -13.40 11.51 0.88
C ALA A 178 -14.32 11.09 2.05
N VAL A 179 -15.50 11.71 2.18
CA VAL A 179 -16.52 11.35 3.17
C VAL A 179 -17.23 10.04 2.79
N GLN A 180 -17.60 9.85 1.52
CA GLN A 180 -18.32 8.67 1.03
C GLN A 180 -17.46 7.40 0.97
N LYS A 181 -16.17 7.52 0.65
CA LYS A 181 -15.21 6.39 0.73
C LYS A 181 -15.12 5.84 2.15
N ARG A 182 -15.24 6.73 3.15
CA ARG A 182 -15.33 6.41 4.57
C ARG A 182 -16.62 5.69 4.95
N LEU A 183 -17.72 5.94 4.22
CA LEU A 183 -19.01 5.28 4.42
C LEU A 183 -19.09 3.92 3.71
N ARG A 184 -18.50 3.79 2.52
CA ARG A 184 -18.50 2.54 1.73
C ARG A 184 -17.57 1.47 2.28
N SER A 185 -16.46 1.85 2.93
CA SER A 185 -15.58 0.91 3.64
C SER A 185 -16.25 0.20 4.81
N ILE A 186 -17.47 0.60 5.18
CA ILE A 186 -18.26 0.00 6.27
C ILE A 186 -19.16 -1.14 5.76
N ALA A 187 -19.36 -1.33 4.44
CA ALA A 187 -20.59 -1.97 3.91
C ALA A 187 -20.51 -3.25 3.02
N ALA A 188 -19.38 -3.94 2.74
CA ALA A 188 -19.39 -5.08 1.80
C ALA A 188 -18.48 -6.29 2.14
N PRO A 189 -18.99 -7.56 2.15
CA PRO A 189 -18.21 -8.79 2.34
C PRO A 189 -17.96 -9.64 1.06
N THR A 190 -17.08 -10.63 1.23
CA THR A 190 -16.15 -11.31 0.29
C THR A 190 -16.64 -12.68 -0.27
N SER A 191 -16.19 -13.11 -1.46
CA SER A 191 -16.09 -14.53 -1.91
C SER A 191 -15.02 -14.68 -3.02
N ARG A 192 -13.91 -15.43 -2.84
CA ARG A 192 -13.56 -16.87 -3.04
C ARG A 192 -12.96 -17.22 -4.43
N GLY A 193 -11.79 -17.89 -4.44
CA GLY A 193 -11.25 -18.66 -5.58
C GLY A 193 -9.73 -18.91 -5.52
N GLU A 194 -9.31 -20.18 -5.42
CA GLU A 194 -7.94 -20.72 -5.26
C GLU A 194 -7.14 -20.87 -6.57
N VAL A 195 -5.79 -20.83 -6.55
CA VAL A 195 -4.90 -21.46 -7.56
C VAL A 195 -3.56 -21.96 -6.94
N ASN A 196 -3.09 -23.10 -7.46
CA ASN A 196 -1.96 -23.97 -7.09
C ASN A 196 -0.55 -23.44 -7.53
N PRO A 197 0.53 -23.59 -6.73
CA PRO A 197 1.85 -23.02 -7.02
C PRO A 197 2.94 -24.07 -7.34
N SER A 198 3.48 -24.01 -8.56
CA SER A 198 4.83 -24.54 -8.85
C SER A 198 5.55 -23.56 -9.76
N MET A 199 6.86 -23.37 -9.53
CA MET A 199 7.79 -22.46 -10.24
C MET A 199 8.05 -21.10 -9.59
N LEU A 200 8.73 -21.02 -8.43
CA LEU A 200 9.61 -19.87 -8.13
C LEU A 200 10.85 -20.33 -7.35
N ARG A 201 11.98 -20.44 -8.07
CA ARG A 201 13.32 -20.68 -7.52
C ARG A 201 14.11 -19.36 -7.44
N LYS A 202 14.59 -19.08 -6.22
CA LYS A 202 15.85 -18.41 -5.80
C LYS A 202 16.46 -17.28 -6.66
N VAL A 203 16.51 -16.07 -6.07
CA VAL A 203 17.69 -15.20 -6.06
C VAL A 203 17.80 -14.52 -4.68
N VAL A 204 18.99 -14.55 -4.05
CA VAL A 204 19.30 -13.91 -2.76
C VAL A 204 20.30 -12.78 -3.03
N VAL A 205 20.00 -11.54 -2.62
CA VAL A 205 20.88 -10.37 -2.75
C VAL A 205 21.22 -9.80 -1.37
N ARG A 206 22.49 -9.45 -1.13
CA ARG A 206 23.01 -8.81 0.11
C ARG A 206 22.91 -7.27 0.02
N PRO A 207 22.54 -6.53 1.09
CA PRO A 207 22.34 -5.07 1.01
C PRO A 207 23.62 -4.23 1.25
N SER A 208 23.68 -3.05 0.62
CA SER A 208 24.83 -2.11 0.53
C SER A 208 24.75 -0.89 1.47
N ARG A 209 25.90 -0.23 1.69
CA ARG A 209 26.24 0.76 2.76
C ARG A 209 25.30 1.99 2.88
N MET A 210 24.62 2.41 1.81
CA MET A 210 23.65 3.53 1.81
C MET A 210 22.36 3.22 2.59
N GLN A 211 21.95 1.95 2.65
CA GLN A 211 20.78 1.49 3.41
C GLN A 211 20.96 1.66 4.93
N SER A 212 22.21 1.71 5.42
CA SER A 212 22.53 1.80 6.86
C SER A 212 22.22 3.16 7.51
N ARG A 213 22.19 4.27 6.75
CA ARG A 213 21.87 5.62 7.27
C ARG A 213 20.37 5.89 7.23
N ALA A 214 19.68 5.55 6.15
CA ALA A 214 18.22 5.63 6.04
C ALA A 214 17.54 4.76 7.11
N SER A 215 18.00 3.52 7.29
CA SER A 215 17.53 2.59 8.32
C SER A 215 17.63 3.18 9.75
N LYS A 216 18.66 3.97 10.06
CA LYS A 216 18.82 4.63 11.37
C LYS A 216 17.87 5.81 11.59
N VAL A 217 17.43 6.48 10.53
CA VAL A 217 16.43 7.56 10.61
C VAL A 217 15.04 6.96 10.75
N ASP A 218 14.73 5.92 9.98
CA ASP A 218 13.48 5.18 10.06
C ASP A 218 13.27 4.57 11.46
N ALA A 219 14.31 3.96 12.02
CA ALA A 219 14.29 3.42 13.38
C ALA A 219 14.00 4.50 14.44
N ARG A 220 14.54 5.72 14.28
CA ARG A 220 14.30 6.82 15.22
C ARG A 220 12.86 7.33 15.15
N ARG A 221 12.28 7.44 13.95
CA ARG A 221 10.88 7.84 13.76
C ARG A 221 9.92 6.80 14.35
N VAL A 222 10.14 5.52 14.08
CA VAL A 222 9.31 4.47 14.69
C VAL A 222 9.47 4.43 16.20
N ALA A 223 10.69 4.60 16.73
CA ALA A 223 10.90 4.69 18.17
C ALA A 223 10.15 5.88 18.81
N SER A 224 10.08 7.04 18.15
CA SER A 224 9.38 8.20 18.70
C SER A 224 7.86 7.99 18.75
N LEU A 225 7.28 7.29 17.76
CA LEU A 225 5.88 6.90 17.76
C LEU A 225 5.58 5.93 18.91
N LEU A 226 6.38 4.87 19.07
CA LEU A 226 6.19 3.88 20.13
C LEU A 226 6.38 4.47 21.54
N ARG A 227 7.26 5.46 21.73
CA ARG A 227 7.46 6.12 23.03
C ARG A 227 6.23 6.85 23.54
N ARG A 228 5.34 7.29 22.65
CA ARG A 228 4.12 8.01 23.01
C ARG A 228 3.00 7.08 23.44
N ASP A 229 3.21 5.77 23.32
CA ASP A 229 2.24 4.74 23.66
C ASP A 229 2.64 4.00 24.95
N PRO A 230 1.98 4.27 26.09
CA PRO A 230 2.32 3.68 27.37
C PRO A 230 2.19 2.15 27.37
N LEU A 231 1.25 1.60 26.61
CA LEU A 231 1.02 0.17 26.52
C LEU A 231 2.16 -0.51 25.76
N ARG A 232 2.60 0.04 24.61
CA ARG A 232 3.79 -0.47 23.89
C ARG A 232 5.05 -0.37 24.74
N ILE A 233 5.22 0.72 25.50
CA ILE A 233 6.36 0.88 26.41
C ILE A 233 6.31 -0.14 27.55
N ALA A 234 5.15 -0.36 28.18
CA ALA A 234 4.99 -1.35 29.24
C ALA A 234 5.33 -2.75 28.71
N ALA A 235 4.82 -3.11 27.53
CA ALA A 235 5.11 -4.40 26.90
C ALA A 235 6.62 -4.59 26.64
N LEU A 236 7.27 -3.57 26.06
CA LEU A 236 8.70 -3.62 25.77
C LEU A 236 9.57 -3.71 27.01
N ARG A 237 9.15 -3.07 28.11
CA ARG A 237 9.85 -3.18 29.41
C ARG A 237 9.68 -4.57 30.01
N ALA A 238 8.47 -5.11 30.04
CA ALA A 238 8.21 -6.46 30.54
C ALA A 238 9.06 -7.51 29.80
N VAL A 239 9.10 -7.45 28.46
CA VAL A 239 9.95 -8.35 27.66
C VAL A 239 11.44 -8.14 27.96
N HIS A 240 11.90 -6.91 28.13
CA HIS A 240 13.30 -6.64 28.46
C HIS A 240 13.69 -7.17 29.83
N GLU A 241 12.84 -6.97 30.83
CA GLU A 241 13.09 -7.36 32.23
C GLU A 241 13.05 -8.89 32.40
N GLU A 242 12.08 -9.56 31.79
CA GLU A 242 11.94 -11.01 31.94
C GLU A 242 12.88 -11.79 31.00
N LEU A 243 12.99 -11.36 29.74
CA LEU A 243 13.63 -12.16 28.69
C LEU A 243 14.95 -11.55 28.18
N GLY A 244 15.31 -10.37 28.68
CA GLY A 244 16.58 -9.72 28.37
C GLY A 244 16.73 -9.37 26.89
N SER A 245 17.97 -9.44 26.40
CA SER A 245 18.33 -9.09 25.04
C SER A 245 17.98 -10.16 23.99
N ARG A 246 17.43 -11.31 24.40
CA ARG A 246 17.17 -12.48 23.55
C ARG A 246 15.81 -12.45 22.84
N ALA A 247 14.84 -11.71 23.38
CA ALA A 247 13.45 -11.71 22.89
C ALA A 247 13.02 -10.34 22.33
N TRP A 248 12.17 -10.37 21.32
CA TRP A 248 11.75 -9.20 20.55
C TRP A 248 10.24 -9.19 20.39
N ILE A 249 9.62 -8.02 20.37
CA ILE A 249 8.20 -7.85 20.04
C ILE A 249 8.06 -7.62 18.53
N THR A 250 7.07 -8.23 17.89
CA THR A 250 6.88 -8.13 16.43
C THR A 250 5.39 -8.10 16.04
N GLY A 251 5.10 -8.27 14.75
CA GLY A 251 3.77 -8.60 14.26
C GLY A 251 2.77 -7.45 14.33
N GLY A 252 1.51 -7.81 14.56
CA GLY A 252 0.39 -6.87 14.59
C GLY A 252 0.57 -5.79 15.64
N PHE A 253 0.93 -6.15 16.87
CA PHE A 253 1.07 -5.20 17.97
C PHE A 253 1.99 -4.01 17.66
N LEU A 254 3.16 -4.28 17.05
CA LEU A 254 4.10 -3.26 16.59
C LEU A 254 3.50 -2.45 15.44
N ARG A 255 3.02 -3.12 14.38
CA ARG A 255 2.50 -2.49 13.17
C ARG A 255 1.34 -1.56 13.47
N GLU A 256 0.37 -2.05 14.24
CA GLU A 256 -0.81 -1.31 14.64
C GLU A 256 -0.45 -0.08 15.47
N GLY A 257 0.51 -0.20 16.40
CA GLY A 257 0.93 0.94 17.22
C GLY A 257 1.55 2.06 16.39
N VAL A 258 2.35 1.68 15.39
CA VAL A 258 2.94 2.65 14.47
C VAL A 258 1.87 3.30 13.61
N TRP A 259 0.94 2.51 13.06
CA TRP A 259 -0.12 3.02 12.18
C TRP A 259 -1.16 3.87 12.91
N ASP A 260 -1.55 3.47 14.13
CA ASP A 260 -2.41 4.28 15.00
C ASP A 260 -1.75 5.63 15.29
N ALA A 261 -0.45 5.63 15.61
CA ALA A 261 0.27 6.87 15.87
C ALA A 261 0.41 7.77 14.63
N ILE A 262 0.60 7.19 13.43
CA ILE A 262 0.64 7.96 12.17
C ILE A 262 -0.71 8.61 11.88
N GLU A 263 -1.81 7.93 12.15
CA GLU A 263 -3.16 8.49 11.96
C GLU A 263 -3.66 9.36 13.11
N GLY A 264 -2.89 9.47 14.19
CA GLY A 264 -3.32 10.20 15.39
C GLY A 264 -4.51 9.56 16.09
N ARG A 265 -4.62 8.22 16.03
CA ARG A 265 -5.68 7.47 16.69
C ARG A 265 -5.43 7.33 18.20
N PRO A 266 -6.49 7.19 19.01
CA PRO A 266 -6.35 6.87 20.42
C PRO A 266 -5.58 5.56 20.62
N ILE A 267 -4.83 5.49 21.72
CA ILE A 267 -4.14 4.27 22.14
C ILE A 267 -5.20 3.30 22.65
N GLU A 268 -5.49 2.27 21.86
CA GLU A 268 -6.41 1.20 22.21
C GLU A 268 -5.65 -0.05 22.67
N SER A 269 -6.33 -0.88 23.47
CA SER A 269 -5.85 -2.21 23.84
C SER A 269 -5.56 -3.07 22.60
N PRO A 270 -4.61 -4.02 22.67
CA PRO A 270 -4.29 -4.88 21.55
C PRO A 270 -5.49 -5.77 21.22
N ARG A 271 -5.89 -5.80 19.95
CA ARG A 271 -6.95 -6.71 19.50
C ARG A 271 -6.44 -8.15 19.45
N ASP A 272 -5.17 -8.29 19.09
CA ASP A 272 -4.46 -9.55 18.99
C ASP A 272 -3.42 -9.71 20.10
N ASP A 273 -2.94 -10.94 20.24
CA ASP A 273 -1.87 -11.26 21.17
C ASP A 273 -0.57 -10.51 20.80
N VAL A 274 0.22 -10.18 21.82
CA VAL A 274 1.53 -9.56 21.65
C VAL A 274 2.55 -10.64 21.32
N ASP A 275 2.90 -10.73 20.04
CA ASP A 275 3.89 -11.66 19.53
C ASP A 275 5.29 -11.32 20.05
N VAL A 276 5.82 -12.21 20.90
CA VAL A 276 7.19 -12.17 21.41
C VAL A 276 7.99 -13.31 20.76
N ILE A 277 9.03 -12.95 20.04
CA ILE A 277 9.86 -13.88 19.28
C ILE A 277 11.28 -13.96 19.84
N TYR A 278 11.82 -15.17 19.86
CA TYR A 278 13.23 -15.43 20.14
C TYR A 278 13.73 -16.54 19.21
N PHE A 279 15.03 -16.82 19.22
CA PHE A 279 15.62 -17.87 18.41
C PHE A 279 16.58 -18.71 19.24
N ASP A 280 16.22 -19.97 19.47
CA ASP A 280 17.10 -20.95 20.11
C ASP A 280 16.98 -22.31 19.43
N ARG A 281 18.05 -22.76 18.78
CA ARG A 281 18.10 -24.07 18.10
C ARG A 281 18.34 -25.23 19.07
N ARG A 282 18.78 -24.95 20.29
CA ARG A 282 19.11 -25.97 21.29
C ARG A 282 17.87 -26.50 22.00
N ASP A 283 16.84 -25.67 22.07
CA ASP A 283 15.56 -26.00 22.71
C ASP A 283 14.38 -25.46 21.88
N THR A 284 13.78 -26.34 21.10
CA THR A 284 12.58 -26.05 20.29
C THR A 284 11.32 -26.65 20.90
N THR A 285 11.28 -26.85 22.22
CA THR A 285 10.10 -27.38 22.90
C THR A 285 9.02 -26.31 23.07
N LYS A 286 7.75 -26.72 23.04
CA LYS A 286 6.64 -25.80 23.37
C LYS A 286 6.62 -25.45 24.86
N ASP A 287 7.18 -26.29 25.72
CA ASP A 287 7.20 -26.04 27.17
C ASP A 287 8.16 -24.92 27.54
N ALA A 288 9.30 -24.80 26.84
CA ALA A 288 10.17 -23.63 26.96
C ALA A 288 9.45 -22.33 26.56
N GLU A 289 8.71 -22.34 25.45
CA GLU A 289 7.88 -21.19 25.03
C GLU A 289 6.84 -20.83 26.11
N ARG A 290 6.15 -21.83 26.67
CA ARG A 290 5.13 -21.66 27.71
C ARG A 290 5.71 -21.13 29.01
N ALA A 291 6.90 -21.60 29.42
CA ALA A 291 7.57 -21.12 30.63
C ALA A 291 7.93 -19.63 30.51
N LEU A 292 8.43 -19.20 29.34
CA LEU A 292 8.73 -17.78 29.08
C LEU A 292 7.44 -16.94 29.02
N GLN A 293 6.38 -17.48 28.41
CA GLN A 293 5.08 -16.81 28.37
C GLN A 293 4.51 -16.61 29.77
N LYS A 294 4.55 -17.63 30.63
CA LYS A 294 4.06 -17.55 32.01
C LYS A 294 4.74 -16.44 32.81
N ARG A 295 6.06 -16.26 32.64
CA ARG A 295 6.80 -15.16 33.29
C ARG A 295 6.32 -13.79 32.84
N LEU A 296 5.99 -13.63 31.56
CA LEU A 296 5.42 -12.39 31.03
C LEU A 296 3.98 -12.17 31.52
N ASP A 297 3.17 -13.23 31.58
CA ASP A 297 1.81 -13.20 32.12
C ASP A 297 1.81 -12.77 33.59
N GLU A 298 2.75 -13.27 34.40
CA GLU A 298 2.92 -12.88 35.80
C GLU A 298 3.38 -11.42 35.96
N ARG A 299 4.27 -10.95 35.08
CA ARG A 299 4.83 -9.59 35.13
C ARG A 299 3.83 -8.52 34.67
N GLU A 300 3.12 -8.78 33.58
CA GLU A 300 2.17 -7.84 32.98
C GLU A 300 0.90 -8.58 32.52
N PRO A 301 -0.02 -8.89 33.46
CA PRO A 301 -1.18 -9.73 33.22
C PRO A 301 -2.25 -9.08 32.33
N ARG A 302 -2.15 -7.77 32.10
CA ARG A 302 -3.09 -7.04 31.22
C ARG A 302 -2.80 -7.27 29.74
N ILE A 303 -1.64 -7.84 29.42
CA ILE A 303 -1.22 -8.12 28.04
C ILE A 303 -1.39 -9.61 27.77
N ARG A 304 -2.04 -9.94 26.65
CA ARG A 304 -2.10 -11.32 26.15
C ARG A 304 -0.82 -11.63 25.40
N TRP A 305 0.05 -12.45 25.97
CA TRP A 305 1.36 -12.77 25.40
C TRP A 305 1.29 -13.98 24.47
N SER A 306 2.02 -13.92 23.35
CA SER A 306 2.23 -15.06 22.45
C SER A 306 3.73 -15.24 22.24
N VAL A 307 4.35 -16.12 23.03
CA VAL A 307 5.80 -16.39 22.92
C VAL A 307 6.07 -17.51 21.92
N LYS A 308 6.94 -17.26 20.93
CA LYS A 308 7.28 -18.22 19.87
C LYS A 308 8.78 -18.30 19.62
N ASN A 309 9.33 -19.51 19.69
CA ASN A 309 10.70 -19.77 19.24
C ASN A 309 10.72 -19.89 17.71
N GLN A 310 11.35 -18.95 17.05
CA GLN A 310 11.45 -18.94 15.58
C GLN A 310 12.22 -20.15 15.05
N ALA A 311 13.14 -20.75 15.82
CA ALA A 311 13.81 -21.99 15.41
C ALA A 311 12.81 -23.15 15.21
N ARG A 312 11.66 -23.15 15.91
CA ARG A 312 10.57 -24.12 15.77
C ARG A 312 9.56 -23.74 14.69
N MET A 313 9.32 -22.44 14.49
CA MET A 313 8.22 -21.93 13.66
C MET A 313 8.32 -22.31 12.18
N HIS A 314 9.52 -22.61 11.66
CA HIS A 314 9.68 -23.04 10.27
C HIS A 314 8.80 -24.26 9.94
N SER A 315 8.66 -25.23 10.86
CA SER A 315 7.85 -26.43 10.61
C SER A 315 6.34 -26.14 10.59
N ILE A 316 5.87 -25.18 11.39
CA ILE A 316 4.47 -24.72 11.37
C ILE A 316 4.19 -23.93 10.09
N ASN A 317 5.13 -23.08 9.69
CA ASN A 317 4.95 -22.18 8.56
C ASN A 317 5.12 -22.90 7.20
N GLY A 318 5.61 -24.14 7.20
CA GLY A 318 5.96 -24.88 5.98
C GLY A 318 7.23 -24.35 5.31
N ASP A 319 8.09 -23.70 6.09
CA ASP A 319 9.36 -23.14 5.63
C ASP A 319 10.52 -24.10 5.84
N LYS A 320 11.59 -23.92 5.07
CA LYS A 320 12.90 -24.48 5.43
C LYS A 320 13.37 -23.93 6.78
N PRO A 321 14.11 -24.73 7.58
CA PRO A 321 14.70 -24.27 8.83
C PRO A 321 15.35 -22.90 8.68
N TYR A 322 15.02 -21.99 9.59
CA TYR A 322 15.59 -20.65 9.58
C TYR A 322 17.01 -20.68 10.14
N ASP A 323 17.92 -19.94 9.52
CA ASP A 323 19.32 -19.88 9.95
C ASP A 323 19.53 -18.96 11.17
N SER A 324 18.65 -17.96 11.31
CA SER A 324 18.70 -16.95 12.36
C SER A 324 17.34 -16.31 12.61
N LEU A 325 17.23 -15.52 13.68
CA LEU A 325 16.04 -14.69 13.91
C LEU A 325 15.79 -13.70 12.76
N ALA A 326 16.85 -13.15 12.16
CA ALA A 326 16.74 -12.25 11.01
C ALA A 326 16.19 -12.95 9.77
N ASP A 327 16.62 -14.20 9.51
CA ASP A 327 16.05 -15.01 8.43
C ASP A 327 14.57 -15.28 8.67
N ALA A 328 14.20 -15.71 9.89
CA ALA A 328 12.81 -15.95 10.26
C ALA A 328 11.90 -14.72 10.04
N VAL A 329 12.32 -13.55 10.56
CA VAL A 329 11.57 -12.28 10.38
C VAL A 329 11.47 -11.90 8.90
N SER A 330 12.50 -12.18 8.10
CA SER A 330 12.47 -11.90 6.66
C SER A 330 11.45 -12.73 5.88
N ARG A 331 10.84 -13.76 6.50
CA ARG A 331 9.80 -14.61 5.91
C ARG A 331 8.40 -14.32 6.43
N PHE A 332 8.23 -13.23 7.18
CA PHE A 332 6.90 -12.84 7.63
C PHE A 332 6.00 -12.49 6.44
N PRO A 333 4.71 -12.87 6.45
CA PRO A 333 3.86 -12.78 5.26
C PRO A 333 3.68 -11.37 4.68
N GLU A 334 3.72 -10.35 5.54
CA GLU A 334 3.50 -8.95 5.20
C GLU A 334 4.78 -8.17 5.43
N THR A 335 5.19 -7.35 4.46
CA THR A 335 6.46 -6.61 4.58
C THR A 335 6.46 -5.63 5.75
N ALA A 336 5.33 -4.97 5.99
CA ALA A 336 5.13 -4.06 7.13
C ALA A 336 5.19 -4.76 8.50
N SER A 337 5.01 -6.09 8.54
CA SER A 337 5.10 -6.88 9.77
C SER A 337 6.45 -7.57 9.94
N ALA A 338 7.30 -7.58 8.93
CA ALA A 338 8.66 -8.15 8.96
C ALA A 338 9.65 -7.22 9.70
N VAL A 339 9.23 -6.74 10.87
CA VAL A 339 9.98 -5.85 11.75
C VAL A 339 9.78 -6.35 13.18
N ALA A 340 10.87 -6.46 13.93
CA ALA A 340 10.82 -6.72 15.36
C ALA A 340 11.53 -5.59 16.12
N VAL A 341 11.08 -5.33 17.34
CA VAL A 341 11.58 -4.26 18.20
C VAL A 341 11.87 -4.79 19.59
N GLN A 342 12.88 -4.24 20.23
CA GLN A 342 13.25 -4.55 21.59
C GLN A 342 13.75 -3.29 22.29
N LEU A 343 13.58 -3.21 23.61
CA LEU A 343 14.18 -2.20 24.45
C LEU A 343 15.48 -2.72 25.09
N ASN A 344 16.49 -1.87 25.21
CA ASN A 344 17.67 -2.13 26.05
C ASN A 344 18.04 -0.86 26.84
N SER A 345 19.13 -0.92 27.61
CA SER A 345 19.65 0.21 28.39
C SER A 345 19.99 1.46 27.57
N ARG A 346 20.18 1.34 26.26
CA ARG A 346 20.47 2.44 25.33
C ARG A 346 19.24 2.89 24.53
N GLY A 347 18.07 2.27 24.74
CA GLY A 347 16.82 2.58 24.05
C GLY A 347 16.37 1.48 23.08
N PHE A 348 15.71 1.89 22.00
CA PHE A 348 15.06 0.97 21.07
C PHE A 348 16.07 0.35 20.10
N ARG A 349 15.95 -0.95 19.86
CA ARG A 349 16.60 -1.68 18.78
C ARG A 349 15.56 -2.27 17.85
N PHE A 350 15.84 -2.24 16.55
CA PHE A 350 14.99 -2.82 15.52
C PHE A 350 15.73 -3.89 14.74
N LEU A 351 15.01 -4.96 14.43
CA LEU A 351 15.40 -6.02 13.50
C LEU A 351 14.45 -5.94 12.30
N ALA A 352 14.93 -5.41 11.18
CA ALA A 352 14.13 -5.18 9.97
C ALA A 352 14.90 -5.64 8.72
N PRO A 353 14.99 -6.97 8.48
CA PRO A 353 15.84 -7.54 7.43
C PRO A 353 15.45 -7.13 5.99
N ILE A 354 14.21 -6.66 5.80
CA ILE A 354 13.70 -6.15 4.52
C ILE A 354 13.40 -4.65 4.55
N GLY A 355 13.83 -3.94 5.60
CA GLY A 355 13.55 -2.52 5.82
C GLY A 355 12.24 -2.25 6.57
N MET A 356 11.98 -0.97 6.84
CA MET A 356 10.80 -0.49 7.59
C MET A 356 9.93 0.46 6.77
N ASP A 357 10.22 0.62 5.48
CA ASP A 357 9.54 1.60 4.62
C ASP A 357 8.05 1.34 4.50
N ASP A 358 7.64 0.08 4.30
CA ASP A 358 6.23 -0.28 4.18
C ASP A 358 5.48 -0.09 5.51
N LEU A 359 6.14 -0.38 6.63
CA LEU A 359 5.61 -0.08 7.97
C LEU A 359 5.38 1.43 8.14
N ARG A 360 6.36 2.28 7.78
CA ARG A 360 6.29 3.74 7.93
C ARG A 360 5.31 4.40 6.95
N ARG A 361 5.17 3.85 5.75
CA ARG A 361 4.31 4.40 4.68
C ARG A 361 2.89 3.84 4.73
N MET A 362 2.59 3.02 5.73
CA MET A 362 1.29 2.34 5.87
C MET A 362 0.94 1.54 4.62
N ARG A 363 1.89 0.73 4.15
CA ARG A 363 1.72 -0.13 2.98
C ARG A 363 1.56 -1.57 3.42
N LEU A 364 0.41 -2.16 3.12
CA LEU A 364 0.22 -3.60 3.25
C LEU A 364 0.63 -4.23 1.93
N ARG A 365 1.83 -4.81 1.90
CA ARG A 365 2.39 -5.49 0.74
C ARG A 365 2.73 -6.94 1.11
N PRO A 366 2.45 -7.91 0.21
CA PRO A 366 2.91 -9.28 0.37
C PRO A 366 4.44 -9.35 0.32
N ASN A 367 5.03 -10.10 1.24
CA ASN A 367 6.45 -10.35 1.22
C ASN A 367 6.78 -11.46 0.19
N ALA A 368 7.59 -11.13 -0.82
CA ALA A 368 8.01 -12.07 -1.86
C ALA A 368 8.79 -13.28 -1.34
N ARG A 369 9.38 -13.19 -0.13
CA ARG A 369 10.12 -14.28 0.52
C ARG A 369 9.25 -15.17 1.41
N ALA A 370 7.97 -14.83 1.57
CA ALA A 370 7.05 -15.51 2.46
C ALA A 370 6.03 -16.35 1.70
N ASN A 371 5.37 -17.26 2.42
CA ASN A 371 4.23 -17.99 1.89
C ASN A 371 3.08 -17.03 1.55
N ARG A 372 2.76 -16.88 0.27
CA ARG A 372 1.69 -16.01 -0.20
C ARG A 372 0.33 -16.36 0.41
N ALA A 373 0.03 -17.64 0.62
CA ALA A 373 -1.22 -18.05 1.24
C ALA A 373 -1.32 -17.57 2.70
N ALA A 374 -0.19 -17.45 3.41
CA ALA A 374 -0.19 -16.88 4.74
C ALA A 374 -0.48 -15.37 4.73
N TYR A 375 -0.06 -14.66 3.68
CA TYR A 375 -0.41 -13.25 3.47
C TYR A 375 -1.90 -13.11 3.19
N GLU A 376 -2.44 -13.89 2.24
CA GLU A 376 -3.87 -13.79 1.87
C GLU A 376 -4.81 -14.16 3.03
N ARG A 377 -4.39 -15.06 3.93
CA ARG A 377 -5.16 -15.35 5.17
C ARG A 377 -5.17 -14.18 6.15
N ARG A 378 -4.06 -13.45 6.27
CA ARG A 378 -3.93 -12.34 7.22
C ARG A 378 -4.47 -11.03 6.66
N ARG A 379 -4.33 -10.79 5.36
CA ARG A 379 -4.73 -9.54 4.70
C ARG A 379 -6.14 -9.08 5.08
N PRO A 380 -7.21 -9.90 5.03
CA PRO A 380 -8.56 -9.46 5.42
C PRO A 380 -8.66 -9.04 6.89
N GLN A 381 -7.85 -9.59 7.78
CA GLN A 381 -7.83 -9.22 9.20
C GLN A 381 -7.22 -7.81 9.38
N VAL A 382 -6.24 -7.46 8.54
CA VAL A 382 -5.53 -6.18 8.58
C VAL A 382 -6.27 -5.10 7.80
N GLU A 383 -6.74 -5.41 6.59
CA GLU A 383 -7.46 -4.51 5.68
C GLU A 383 -8.93 -4.36 6.10
N GLY A 384 -9.62 -5.48 6.36
CA GLY A 384 -11.05 -5.53 6.68
C GLY A 384 -11.42 -4.91 8.02
N ALA A 385 -10.43 -4.56 8.86
CA ALA A 385 -10.66 -3.75 10.03
C ALA A 385 -11.11 -2.31 9.71
N GLY A 386 -10.93 -1.83 8.46
CA GLY A 386 -11.28 -0.46 8.04
C GLY A 386 -10.61 0.62 8.91
N ARG A 387 -9.58 0.22 9.67
CA ARG A 387 -9.07 0.96 10.82
C ARG A 387 -8.13 2.05 10.40
N TRP A 388 -7.44 1.95 9.26
CA TRP A 388 -6.52 2.99 8.83
C TRP A 388 -6.91 3.56 7.47
N SER A 389 -7.30 4.83 7.47
CA SER A 389 -7.67 5.63 6.30
C SER A 389 -6.53 5.88 5.31
N LEU A 390 -5.27 5.84 5.78
CA LEU A 390 -4.05 6.05 5.02
C LEU A 390 -3.42 4.73 4.56
N LEU A 391 -4.00 3.58 4.92
CA LEU A 391 -3.49 2.26 4.52
C LEU A 391 -3.57 2.11 3.00
N GLU A 392 -2.43 1.85 2.38
CA GLU A 392 -2.29 1.52 0.98
C GLU A 392 -2.07 0.00 0.86
N VAL A 393 -3.01 -0.71 0.27
CA VAL A 393 -2.81 -2.13 -0.06
C VAL A 393 -2.13 -2.19 -1.43
N VAL A 394 -0.91 -2.71 -1.45
CA VAL A 394 -0.06 -2.77 -2.64
C VAL A 394 -0.08 -4.20 -3.16
N GLU A 395 -0.74 -4.41 -4.29
CA GLU A 395 -0.63 -5.67 -5.03
C GLU A 395 0.78 -5.79 -5.65
N PRO A 396 1.33 -7.01 -5.78
CA PRO A 396 2.58 -7.18 -6.52
C PRO A 396 2.35 -6.81 -8.00
N GLU A 397 3.37 -6.23 -8.65
CA GLU A 397 3.34 -6.07 -10.10
C GLU A 397 3.26 -7.45 -10.77
N PRO A 398 2.48 -7.61 -11.86
CA PRO A 398 2.52 -8.83 -12.64
C PRO A 398 3.94 -9.04 -13.17
N PRO A 399 4.45 -10.29 -13.21
CA PRO A 399 5.78 -10.55 -13.74
C PRO A 399 5.85 -10.03 -15.18
N HIS A 400 6.84 -9.19 -15.47
CA HIS A 400 7.14 -8.76 -16.83
C HIS A 400 7.40 -10.01 -17.67
N THR A 401 6.50 -10.31 -18.60
CA THR A 401 6.76 -11.27 -19.66
C THR A 401 7.81 -10.65 -20.58
N SER A 402 9.09 -10.94 -20.30
CA SER A 402 10.13 -10.77 -21.30
C SER A 402 9.80 -11.71 -22.45
N THR A 403 9.22 -11.17 -23.52
CA THR A 403 9.17 -11.83 -24.83
C THR A 403 10.59 -11.97 -25.34
N GLY A 404 11.30 -13.01 -24.88
CA GLY A 404 12.51 -13.48 -25.50
C GLY A 404 12.12 -14.14 -26.82
N GLY A 405 12.46 -13.48 -27.92
CA GLY A 405 12.34 -14.04 -29.25
C GLY A 405 13.14 -15.34 -29.34
N SER A 406 12.45 -16.41 -29.67
CA SER A 406 13.07 -17.63 -30.17
C SER A 406 13.55 -17.36 -31.59
N GLU A 407 14.82 -17.00 -31.75
CA GLU A 407 15.50 -17.22 -33.03
C GLU A 407 15.72 -18.73 -33.18
N SER A 408 14.94 -19.30 -34.08
CA SER A 408 15.13 -20.62 -34.66
C SER A 408 16.47 -20.65 -35.40
N VAL A 409 17.41 -21.44 -34.90
CA VAL A 409 18.53 -21.94 -35.71
C VAL A 409 18.19 -23.36 -36.11
N SER A 410 17.91 -23.55 -37.40
CA SER A 410 17.84 -24.84 -38.10
C SER A 410 18.17 -24.57 -39.56
N GLY A 411 19.25 -25.17 -40.07
CA GLY A 411 19.65 -25.07 -41.47
C GLY A 411 21.11 -24.70 -41.62
#